data_AF-A0A7J7F832-F1
#
_entry.id   AF-A0A7J7F832-F1
#
_cell.length_a   1.000
_cell.length_b   1.000
_cell.length_c   1.000
_cell.angle_alpha   90.00
_cell.angle_beta   90.00
_cell.angle_gamma   90.00
#
_symmetry.space_group_name_H-M   'P 1'
#
loop_
_entity.id
_entity.type
_entity.pdbx_description
1 polymer ?
#
loop_
_entity_poly.entity_id
_entity_poly.type
_entity_poly.pdbx_seq_one_letter_code
_entity_poly.pdbx_strand_id
1 'polypeptide(L)'
;DAQEFSDVERAIETLIKNFHQYSVEGGKETLTPSELRDLVTQQLPHLMPSNCGLEEKIANLGSCNDSKLEFGSFWELIGEAAKSVKLESPVPGS
;
A
#
# COMPACT_ATOMS: atom_id res chain seq x y z
N ASP A 1 23.56 -17.26 8.05
CA ASP A 1 22.82 -17.88 6.93
C ASP A 1 21.88 -16.87 6.33
N ALA A 2 22.11 -16.44 5.09
CA ALA A 2 21.13 -15.67 4.35
C ALA A 2 20.17 -16.69 3.73
N GLN A 3 19.09 -17.00 4.44
CA GLN A 3 18.01 -17.83 3.90
C GLN A 3 17.56 -17.20 2.57
N GLU A 4 17.72 -17.93 1.46
CA GLU A 4 17.25 -17.45 0.17
C GLU A 4 15.71 -17.44 0.20
N PHE A 5 15.14 -16.28 0.51
CA PHE A 5 13.71 -16.06 0.45
C PHE A 5 13.20 -16.33 -0.97
N SER A 6 12.05 -16.98 -1.09
CA SER A 6 11.33 -17.05 -2.37
C SER A 6 10.94 -15.65 -2.85
N ASP A 7 10.65 -15.50 -4.15
CA ASP A 7 10.25 -14.20 -4.71
C ASP A 7 9.01 -13.61 -4.02
N VAL A 8 8.10 -14.47 -3.56
CA VAL A 8 6.93 -14.06 -2.78
C VAL A 8 7.34 -13.52 -1.40
N GLU A 9 8.22 -14.22 -0.69
CA GLU A 9 8.73 -13.76 0.60
C GLU A 9 9.50 -12.45 0.46
N ARG A 10 10.30 -12.27 -0.61
CA ARG A 10 10.98 -11.00 -0.91
C ARG A 10 10.00 -9.87 -1.20
N ALA A 11 8.90 -10.15 -1.91
CA ALA A 11 7.86 -9.16 -2.18
C ALA A 11 7.16 -8.72 -0.88
N ILE A 12 6.84 -9.67 0.00
CA ILE A 12 6.26 -9.39 1.33
C ILE A 12 7.24 -8.57 2.17
N GLU A 13 8.52 -8.97 2.21
CA GLU A 13 9.56 -8.23 2.92
C GLU A 13 9.70 -6.80 2.38
N THR A 14 9.62 -6.62 1.06
CA THR A 14 9.66 -5.31 0.42
C THR A 14 8.46 -4.45 0.80
N LEU A 15 7.27 -5.03 0.91
CA LEU A 15 6.06 -4.33 1.39
C LEU A 15 6.21 -3.87 2.85
N ILE A 16 6.71 -4.74 3.72
CA ILE A 16 6.97 -4.43 5.13
C ILE A 16 8.01 -3.32 5.25
N LYS A 17 9.14 -3.43 4.53
CA LYS A 17 10.20 -2.42 4.52
C LYS A 17 9.69 -1.07 4.03
N ASN A 18 8.91 -1.05 2.95
CA ASN A 18 8.30 0.17 2.46
C ASN A 18 7.37 0.77 3.51
N PHE A 19 6.46 -0.01 4.09
CA PHE A 19 5.59 0.48 5.15
C PHE A 19 6.40 1.17 6.26
N HIS A 20 7.36 0.48 6.88
CA HIS A 20 8.19 1.06 7.94
C HIS A 20 9.00 2.29 7.51
N GLN A 21 9.41 2.37 6.23
CA GLN A 21 10.13 3.52 5.68
C GLN A 21 9.24 4.77 5.65
N TYR A 22 7.95 4.61 5.35
CA TYR A 22 7.00 5.72 5.29
C TYR A 22 6.31 5.99 6.62
N SER A 23 6.30 5.06 7.58
CA SER A 23 5.66 5.20 8.90
C SER A 23 6.46 6.02 9.92
N VAL A 24 7.30 6.98 9.52
CA VAL A 24 8.24 7.66 10.43
C VAL A 24 7.53 8.53 11.47
N GLU A 25 6.53 9.28 11.03
CA GLU A 25 5.67 10.17 11.80
C GLU A 25 4.65 9.37 12.64
N GLY A 26 4.16 8.24 12.13
CA GLY A 26 3.33 7.29 12.87
C GLY A 26 4.10 6.32 13.78
N GLY A 27 5.37 6.60 14.12
CA GLY A 27 6.12 5.86 15.13
C GLY A 27 6.66 4.49 14.67
N LYS A 28 6.80 4.30 13.35
CA LYS A 28 7.19 3.06 12.65
C LYS A 28 6.20 1.90 12.74
N GLU A 29 5.12 2.06 13.48
CA GLU A 29 4.10 1.02 13.65
C GLU A 29 2.84 1.33 12.83
N THR A 30 2.66 2.60 12.46
CA THR A 30 1.46 3.08 11.77
C THR A 30 1.78 4.16 10.76
N LEU A 31 0.90 4.35 9.76
CA LEU A 31 0.97 5.45 8.80
C LEU A 31 -0.04 6.53 9.15
N THR A 32 0.38 7.79 9.09
CA THR A 32 -0.56 8.91 9.04
C THR A 32 -1.23 9.00 7.67
N PRO A 33 -2.37 9.69 7.55
CA PRO A 33 -3.01 9.93 6.26
C PRO A 33 -2.07 10.60 5.22
N SER A 34 -1.16 11.47 5.65
CA SER A 34 -0.16 12.08 4.77
C SER A 34 0.88 11.07 4.27
N GLU A 35 1.37 10.20 5.16
CA GLU A 35 2.35 9.16 4.83
C GLU A 35 1.77 8.09 3.91
N LEU A 36 0.53 7.66 4.19
CA LEU A 36 -0.19 6.73 3.31
C LEU A 36 -0.34 7.30 1.90
N ARG A 37 -0.68 8.59 1.78
CA ARG A 37 -0.78 9.25 0.48
C ARG A 37 0.55 9.19 -0.27
N ASP A 38 1.65 9.53 0.40
CA ASP A 38 2.98 9.56 -0.19
C ASP A 38 3.46 8.15 -0.61
N LEU A 39 3.22 7.14 0.23
CA LEU A 39 3.52 5.75 -0.10
C LEU A 39 2.75 5.31 -1.34
N VAL A 40 1.44 5.54 -1.38
CA VAL A 40 0.59 5.09 -2.50
C VAL A 40 0.97 5.80 -3.79
N THR A 41 1.21 7.11 -3.76
CA THR A 41 1.59 7.85 -4.97
C THR A 41 2.97 7.49 -5.49
N GLN A 42 3.93 7.18 -4.62
CA GLN A 42 5.31 6.87 -5.01
C GLN A 42 5.53 5.39 -5.35
N GLN A 43 5.00 4.48 -4.53
CA GLN A 43 5.26 3.04 -4.68
C GLN A 43 4.19 2.31 -5.50
N LEU A 44 2.97 2.85 -5.57
CA LEU A 44 1.82 2.18 -6.17
C LEU A 44 1.09 3.03 -7.24
N PRO A 45 1.78 3.83 -8.07
CA PRO A 45 1.12 4.79 -8.97
C PRO A 45 0.20 4.13 -10.01
N HIS A 46 0.50 2.88 -10.41
CA HIS A 46 -0.29 2.12 -11.38
C HIS A 46 -1.33 1.19 -10.73
N LEU A 47 -1.12 0.81 -9.46
CA LEU A 47 -2.01 -0.09 -8.72
C LEU A 47 -3.13 0.68 -8.02
N MET A 48 -2.81 1.86 -7.49
CA MET A 48 -3.73 2.77 -6.84
C MET A 48 -3.45 4.19 -7.32
N PRO A 49 -3.90 4.56 -8.52
CA PRO A 49 -3.83 5.94 -8.95
C PRO A 49 -4.58 6.80 -7.94
N SER A 50 -4.05 7.98 -7.62
CA SER A 50 -4.53 8.82 -6.51
C SER A 50 -6.02 9.18 -6.55
N ASN A 51 -6.70 8.97 -7.68
CA ASN A 51 -8.14 9.18 -7.86
C ASN A 51 -9.03 7.97 -7.46
N CYS A 52 -8.44 6.79 -7.24
CA CYS A 52 -9.19 5.54 -7.03
C CYS A 52 -9.54 5.33 -5.56
N GLY A 53 -10.34 6.23 -4.97
CA GLY A 53 -10.86 6.09 -3.60
C GLY A 53 -9.83 6.30 -2.48
N LEU A 54 -8.58 6.63 -2.81
CA LEU A 54 -7.53 6.92 -1.84
C LEU A 54 -7.93 8.08 -0.92
N GLU A 55 -8.49 9.16 -1.47
CA GLU A 55 -8.93 10.31 -0.67
C GLU A 55 -10.11 9.96 0.26
N GLU A 56 -11.01 9.09 -0.17
CA GLU A 56 -12.10 8.61 0.69
C GLU A 56 -11.56 7.76 1.85
N LYS A 57 -10.59 6.87 1.59
CA LYS A 57 -9.92 6.09 2.64
C LYS A 57 -9.14 6.98 3.60
N ILE A 58 -8.42 7.98 3.07
CA ILE A 58 -7.71 8.99 3.86
C ILE A 58 -8.69 9.82 4.70
N ALA A 59 -9.85 10.19 4.17
CA ALA A 59 -10.87 10.94 4.90
C ALA A 59 -11.53 10.08 6.00
N ASN A 60 -11.78 8.81 5.75
CA ASN A 60 -12.26 7.86 6.77
C ASN A 60 -11.23 7.66 7.89
N LEU A 61 -9.94 7.69 7.57
CA LEU A 61 -8.87 7.70 8.57
C LEU A 61 -8.85 9.04 9.32
N GLY A 62 -8.65 10.17 8.63
CA GLY A 62 -8.41 11.48 9.26
C GLY A 62 -9.56 12.09 10.08
N SER A 63 -10.76 11.50 10.08
CA SER A 63 -11.90 11.98 10.89
C SER A 63 -11.71 11.74 12.40
N CYS A 64 -10.85 10.80 12.79
CA CYS A 64 -10.47 10.59 14.17
C CYS A 64 -9.06 11.16 14.40
N ASN A 65 -8.90 12.08 15.35
CA ASN A 65 -7.67 12.83 15.61
C ASN A 65 -6.44 11.96 15.98
N ASP A 66 -6.62 10.65 16.15
CA ASP A 66 -5.58 9.65 16.44
C ASP A 66 -5.55 8.51 15.39
N SER A 67 -6.27 8.64 14.28
CA SER A 67 -6.42 7.55 13.32
C SER A 67 -5.17 7.37 12.48
N LYS A 68 -4.40 6.42 12.98
CA LYS A 68 -3.20 5.85 12.42
C LYS A 68 -3.55 4.55 11.72
N LEU A 69 -2.97 4.31 10.55
CA LEU A 69 -3.22 3.11 9.77
C LEU A 69 -2.16 2.04 10.07
N GLU A 70 -2.60 0.92 10.66
CA GLU A 70 -1.74 -0.23 10.93
C GLU A 70 -1.40 -1.01 9.65
N PHE A 71 -0.34 -1.82 9.70
CA PHE A 71 0.10 -2.63 8.56
C PHE A 71 -1.00 -3.58 8.04
N GLY A 72 -1.87 -4.10 8.90
CA GLY A 72 -2.99 -4.96 8.49
C GLY A 72 -3.94 -4.26 7.53
N SER A 73 -4.38 -3.04 7.88
CA SER A 73 -5.26 -2.23 7.03
C SER A 73 -4.57 -1.77 5.75
N PHE A 74 -3.25 -1.50 5.80
CA PHE A 74 -2.45 -1.27 4.60
C PHE A 74 -2.49 -2.48 3.67
N TRP A 75 -2.24 -3.68 4.20
CA TRP A 75 -2.26 -4.92 3.43
C TRP A 75 -3.62 -5.21 2.78
N GLU A 76 -4.71 -4.95 3.50
CA GLU A 76 -6.07 -5.06 2.95
C GLU A 76 -6.28 -4.11 1.76
N LEU A 77 -5.79 -2.88 1.86
CA LEU A 77 -5.85 -1.87 0.80
C LEU A 77 -5.03 -2.29 -0.43
N ILE A 78 -3.83 -2.85 -0.24
CA ILE A 78 -3.05 -3.45 -1.32
C ILE A 78 -3.79 -4.62 -1.96
N GLY A 79 -4.42 -5.47 -1.15
CA GLY A 79 -5.22 -6.59 -1.64
C GLY A 79 -6.44 -6.14 -2.46
N GLU A 80 -7.11 -5.07 -2.04
CA GLU A 80 -8.23 -4.45 -2.77
C GLU A 80 -7.78 -3.84 -4.10
N ALA A 81 -6.65 -3.14 -4.10
CA ALA A 81 -6.04 -2.61 -5.31
C ALA A 81 -5.63 -3.73 -6.28
N ALA A 82 -4.97 -4.78 -5.77
CA ALA A 82 -4.51 -5.92 -6.56
C ALA A 82 -5.69 -6.67 -7.22
N LYS A 83 -6.86 -6.75 -6.57
CA LYS A 83 -8.08 -7.30 -7.18
C LYS A 83 -8.56 -6.49 -8.39
N SER A 84 -8.32 -5.18 -8.37
CA SER A 84 -8.69 -4.27 -9.46
C SER A 84 -7.70 -4.30 -10.62
N VAL A 85 -6.49 -4.82 -10.39
CA VAL A 85 -5.54 -5.18 -11.44
C VAL A 85 -6.07 -6.41 -12.15
N LYS A 86 -6.86 -6.18 -13.20
CA LYS A 86 -6.89 -7.15 -14.29
C LYS A 86 -5.45 -7.23 -14.79
N LEU A 87 -4.74 -8.31 -14.43
CA LEU A 87 -3.65 -8.84 -15.27
C LEU A 87 -4.15 -8.72 -16.69
N GLU A 88 -3.53 -7.84 -17.48
CA GLU A 88 -3.98 -7.45 -18.80
C GLU A 88 -4.52 -8.69 -19.51
N SER A 89 -5.82 -8.71 -19.80
CA SER A 89 -6.35 -9.70 -20.72
C SER A 89 -5.53 -9.54 -22.00
N PRO A 90 -4.85 -10.59 -22.50
CA PRO A 90 -4.05 -10.47 -23.71
C PRO A 90 -4.95 -9.89 -24.79
N VAL A 91 -4.51 -8.79 -25.42
CA VAL A 91 -5.19 -8.22 -26.58
C VAL A 91 -5.49 -9.37 -27.55
N PRO A 92 -6.76 -9.73 -27.79
CA PRO A 92 -7.07 -10.66 -28.85
C PRO A 92 -7.09 -9.84 -30.15
N GLY A 93 -5.99 -9.87 -30.88
CA GLY A 93 -5.95 -9.37 -32.25
C GLY A 93 -4.71 -8.56 -32.60
N SER A 94 -3.72 -9.26 -33.16
CA SER A 94 -2.89 -8.75 -34.26
C SER A 94 -2.60 -9.91 -35.21
#